data_AF-A0A7R7I3W9-F1
#
_entry.id   AF-A0A7R7I3W9-F1
#
_cell.length_a   1.000
_cell.length_b   1.000
_cell.length_c   1.000
_cell.angle_alpha   90.00
_cell.angle_beta   90.00
_cell.angle_gamma   90.00
#
_symmetry.space_group_name_H-M   'P 1'
#
loop_
_entity.id
_entity.type
_entity.pdbx_description
1 polymer ?
#
loop_
_entity_poly.entity_id
_entity_poly.type
_entity_poly.pdbx_seq_one_letter_code
_entity_poly.pdbx_strand_id
1 'polypeptide(L)' 'MWTPATRRQHSRDHLRYGSDLTDAEWEIIAPFMPPPAMTGRPRQWTMREVMNAMF' A
#
# COMPACT_ATOMS: atom_id res chain seq x y z
N MET A 1 -24.28 10.07 0.99
CA MET A 1 -24.71 9.86 -0.41
C MET A 1 -23.47 9.62 -1.26
N TRP A 2 -23.45 8.57 -2.10
CA TRP A 2 -22.31 8.27 -2.96
C TRP A 2 -22.34 9.18 -4.20
N THR A 3 -21.45 10.15 -4.27
CA THR A 3 -21.39 11.10 -5.40
C THR A 3 -20.39 10.64 -6.46
N PRO A 4 -20.49 11.12 -7.72
CA PRO A 4 -19.48 10.84 -8.75
C PRO A 4 -18.06 11.24 -8.32
N ALA A 5 -17.91 12.31 -7.54
CA ALA A 5 -16.62 12.74 -7.00
C ALA A 5 -16.07 11.73 -5.99
N THR A 6 -16.90 11.29 -5.05
CA THR A 6 -16.56 10.23 -4.08
C THR A 6 -16.21 8.92 -4.79
N ARG A 7 -16.93 8.56 -5.85
CA ARG A 7 -16.61 7.38 -6.67
C ARG A 7 -15.23 7.46 -7.30
N ARG A 8 -14.86 8.60 -7.87
CA ARG A 8 -13.54 8.81 -8.46
C ARG A 8 -12.44 8.74 -7.41
N GLN A 9 -12.66 9.33 -6.24
CA GLN A 9 -11.69 9.33 -5.14
C GLN A 9 -11.41 7.92 -4.60
N HIS A 10 -12.42 7.05 -4.59
CA HIS A 10 -12.29 5.66 -4.12
C HIS A 10 -12.08 4.65 -5.25
N SER A 11 -11.93 5.08 -6.51
CA SER A 11 -11.67 4.16 -7.63
C SER A 11 -10.26 3.59 -7.49
N ARG A 12 -10.19 2.26 -7.51
CA ARG A 12 -8.95 1.48 -7.48
C ARG A 12 -8.67 0.77 -8.81
N ASP A 13 -9.34 1.19 -9.89
CA ASP A 13 -9.25 0.52 -11.20
C ASP A 13 -7.85 0.58 -11.83
N HIS A 14 -6.99 1.48 -11.32
CA HIS A 14 -5.60 1.63 -11.75
C HIS A 14 -4.62 0.72 -11.00
N LEU A 15 -5.08 0.00 -9.97
CA LEU A 15 -4.27 -0.90 -9.15
C LEU A 15 -4.39 -2.34 -9.66
N ARG A 16 -3.39 -3.17 -9.33
CA ARG A 16 -3.42 -4.58 -9.72
C ARG A 16 -4.47 -5.34 -8.92
N TYR A 17 -4.58 -5.03 -7.64
CA TYR A 17 -5.63 -5.52 -6.76
C TYR A 17 -6.39 -4.35 -6.16
N GLY A 18 -7.70 -4.51 -5.94
CA GLY A 18 -8.54 -3.51 -5.25
C GLY A 18 -8.20 -3.32 -3.77
N SER A 19 -7.15 -4.01 -3.33
CA SER A 19 -6.66 -4.13 -1.96
C SER A 19 -5.26 -3.48 -1.84
N ASP A 20 -4.61 -3.19 -2.99
CA ASP A 20 -3.34 -2.48 -3.03
C ASP A 20 -3.48 -1.05 -2.48
N LEU A 21 -2.38 -0.56 -1.91
CA LEU A 21 -2.24 0.82 -1.51
C LEU A 21 -1.87 1.70 -2.71
N THR A 22 -2.58 2.82 -2.83
CA THR A 22 -2.17 3.91 -3.72
C THR A 22 -0.84 4.52 -3.27
N ASP A 23 -0.15 5.23 -4.15
CA ASP A 23 1.12 5.89 -3.81
C ASP A 23 0.95 6.89 -2.65
N ALA A 24 -0.15 7.65 -2.64
CA ALA A 24 -0.46 8.60 -1.58
C ALA A 24 -0.73 7.92 -0.22
N GLU A 25 -1.43 6.78 -0.21
CA GLU A 25 -1.63 5.99 1.00
C GLU A 25 -0.30 5.38 1.48
N TRP A 26 0.53 4.90 0.54
CA TRP A 26 1.84 4.35 0.85
C TRP A 26 2.78 5.39 1.48
N GLU A 27 2.79 6.64 1.00
CA GLU A 27 3.61 7.72 1.57
C GLU A 27 3.30 8.00 3.04
N ILE A 28 2.03 7.83 3.45
CA ILE A 28 1.62 7.99 4.84
C ILE A 28 2.13 6.81 5.69
N ILE A 29 2.10 5.59 5.15
CA ILE A 29 2.42 4.36 5.89
C ILE A 29 3.93 4.08 5.94
N ALA A 30 4.66 4.39 4.87
CA ALA A 30 6.07 4.05 4.70
C ALA A 30 6.99 4.48 5.86
N PRO A 31 6.84 5.68 6.47
CA PRO A 31 7.67 6.10 7.60
C PRO A 31 7.51 5.24 8.86
N PHE A 32 6.39 4.52 8.98
CA PHE A 32 6.13 3.65 10.12
C PHE A 32 6.68 2.23 9.93
N MET A 33 7.22 1.92 8.75
CA MET A 33 7.78 0.59 8.47
C MET A 33 9.16 0.42 9.12
N PRO A 34 9.45 -0.75 9.69
CA PRO A 34 10.76 -0.99 10.28
C PRO A 34 11.86 -0.95 9.20
N PRO A 35 13.03 -0.36 9.52
CA PRO A 35 14.16 -0.37 8.60
C PRO A 35 14.57 -1.82 8.28
N PRO A 36 15.33 -2.04 7.18
CA PRO A 36 15.89 -3.35 6.89
C PRO A 36 16.70 -3.87 8.08
N ALA A 37 16.50 -5.14 8.43
CA ALA A 37 17.29 -5.75 9.49
C ALA A 37 18.75 -5.89 9.05
N MET A 38 19.69 -5.56 9.94
CA MET A 38 21.13 -5.71 9.69
C MET A 38 21.61 -7.15 9.79
N THR A 39 20.82 -8.03 10.40
CA THR A 39 21.15 -9.43 10.67
C THR A 39 19.96 -10.35 10.36
N GLY A 40 20.24 -11.64 10.21
CA GLY A 40 19.23 -12.65 9.87
C GLY A 40 18.99 -12.78 8.36
N ARG A 41 17.85 -13.38 7.99
CA ARG A 41 17.49 -13.59 6.58
C ARG A 41 17.04 -12.26 5.95
N PRO A 42 17.65 -11.81 4.86
CA PRO A 42 17.17 -10.64 4.12
C PRO A 42 15.71 -10.81 3.69
N ARG A 43 14.95 -9.70 3.72
CA ARG A 43 13.58 -9.68 3.21
C ARG A 43 13.61 -9.99 1.71
N GLN A 44 12.77 -10.93 1.28
CA GLN A 44 12.58 -11.22 -0.15
C GLN A 44 11.66 -10.19 -0.82
N TRP A 45 10.71 -9.65 -0.06
CA TRP A 45 9.65 -8.75 -0.55
C TRP A 45 9.82 -7.36 0.06
N THR A 46 9.39 -6.35 -0.68
CA THR A 46 9.35 -4.97 -0.17
C THR A 46 8.27 -4.82 0.89
N MET A 47 8.43 -3.85 1.80
CA MET A 47 7.39 -3.57 2.81
C MET A 47 6.06 -3.17 2.15
N ARG A 48 6.11 -2.56 0.95
CA ARG A 48 4.92 -2.20 0.18
C ARG A 48 4.15 -3.42 -0.28
N GLU A 49 4.83 -4.40 -0.86
CA GLU A 49 4.19 -5.65 -1.29
C GLU A 49 3.58 -6.41 -0.12
N VAL A 50 4.24 -6.39 1.04
CA VAL A 50 3.68 -6.98 2.26
C VAL A 50 2.41 -6.25 2.70
N MET A 51 2.37 -4.91 2.65
CA MET A 51 1.17 -4.15 3.01
C MET A 51 0.03 -4.36 2.01
N ASN A 52 0.34 -4.34 0.71
CA ASN A 52 -0.63 -4.60 -0.35
C ASN A 52 -1.30 -5.98 -0.19
N ALA A 53 -0.59 -6.97 0.35
CA ALA A 53 -1.14 -8.30 0.61
C ALA A 53 -2.02 -8.41 1.87
N MET A 54 -2.02 -7.41 2.75
CA MET A 54 -2.79 -7.41 4.00
C MET A 54 -4.12 -6.66 3.91
N PHE A 55 -4.22 -5.68 3.02
CA PHE A 55 -5.46 -4.95 2.73
C PHE A 55 -6.19 -5.63 1.57
#